data_AF-A0AAD6TUN9-F1
#
_entry.id   AF-A0AAD6TUN9-F1
#
_cell.length_a   1.000
_cell.length_b   1.000
_cell.length_c   1.000
_cell.angle_alpha   90.00
_cell.angle_beta   90.00
_cell.angle_gamma   90.00
#
_symmetry.space_group_name_H-M   'P 1'
#
loop_
_entity.id
_entity.type
_entity.pdbx_description
1 polymer ?
#
loop_
_entity_poly.entity_id
_entity_poly.type
_entity_poly.pdbx_seq_one_letter_code
_entity_poly.pdbx_strand_id
1 'polypeptide(L)'
;MVTDRMQRPSPYSMPSSECSIPIRRILNYNSGDDDLRVIIRVQNMRFKVNASILRAGSSVFKAILKSNDSPIVLSGHTASQFRAFLWAVHAQPLPSAKNLELARLCSVAELAFKYEFNSLKLWSMGGITTLVNAPTTPLRTAPSDIFVRLTRLARLYRDTDLSRSVQLKWLTRIHWHDLPPAPAIAVADAYDLRHLLCHAYYVYLATVAPRVARGQPIGADSPLTPDQNLHVRCGYYSLLAAWRHLQAGALAFSPAASCTAQSHARCLVAWNARWACEIGRATALAPVDVLRRLLAMERHLEGDAVLKECMGAACRLEALDAIAKKRAEISDNLHHHFDL
;
A
#
# COMPACT_ATOMS: atom_id res chain seq x y z
N MET A 1 -28.46 -12.79 40.34
CA MET A 1 -27.79 -13.30 39.13
C MET A 1 -26.97 -12.16 38.54
N VAL A 2 -25.65 -12.28 38.65
CA VAL A 2 -24.67 -11.22 38.41
C VAL A 2 -24.40 -11.11 36.91
N THR A 3 -24.63 -9.92 36.35
CA THR A 3 -24.31 -9.57 34.96
C THR A 3 -22.86 -9.13 34.85
N ASP A 4 -22.02 -9.98 34.29
CA ASP A 4 -20.60 -9.71 34.07
C ASP A 4 -20.40 -8.95 32.75
N ARG A 5 -20.09 -7.66 32.87
CA ARG A 5 -19.78 -6.77 31.73
C ARG A 5 -18.32 -6.95 31.35
N MET A 6 -18.07 -7.71 30.29
CA MET A 6 -16.78 -7.70 29.58
C MET A 6 -16.49 -6.29 29.02
N GLN A 7 -15.64 -5.54 29.71
CA GLN A 7 -15.01 -4.33 29.20
C GLN A 7 -14.11 -4.70 28.02
N ARG A 8 -14.40 -4.12 26.84
CA ARG A 8 -13.51 -4.19 25.68
C ARG A 8 -12.25 -3.36 25.97
N PRO A 9 -11.04 -3.88 25.70
CA PRO A 9 -9.82 -3.10 25.85
C PRO A 9 -9.77 -2.00 24.79
N SER A 10 -9.36 -0.81 25.22
CA SER A 10 -9.12 0.37 24.38
C SER A 10 -8.05 0.06 23.33
N PRO A 11 -8.31 0.21 22.02
CA PRO A 11 -7.25 0.19 21.02
C PRO A 11 -6.52 1.54 21.08
N TYR A 12 -5.19 1.52 21.02
CA TYR A 12 -4.29 2.69 21.04
C TYR A 12 -3.92 3.24 22.43
N SER A 13 -3.10 2.47 23.14
CA SER A 13 -2.02 3.04 23.95
C SER A 13 -0.73 2.45 23.44
N MET A 14 -0.10 3.14 22.48
CA MET A 14 1.26 2.81 22.05
C MET A 14 2.18 3.05 23.25
N PRO A 15 2.98 2.07 23.69
CA PRO A 15 4.05 2.36 24.61
C PRO A 15 4.99 3.33 23.92
N SER A 16 5.16 4.53 24.50
CA SER A 16 6.25 5.43 24.18
C SER A 16 7.54 4.74 24.62
N SER A 17 8.01 3.76 23.86
CA SER A 17 9.38 3.29 23.91
C SER A 17 10.22 4.42 23.35
N GLU A 18 10.48 5.43 24.20
CA GLU A 18 11.53 6.38 24.01
C GLU A 18 12.80 5.56 23.80
N CYS A 19 13.21 5.42 22.53
CA CYS A 19 14.56 5.05 22.20
C CYS A 19 15.43 6.23 22.61
N SER A 20 15.65 6.33 23.93
CA SER A 20 16.49 7.31 24.59
C SER A 20 17.94 6.93 24.35
N ILE A 21 18.37 6.99 23.09
CA ILE A 21 19.78 7.25 22.81
C ILE A 21 20.02 8.62 23.42
N PRO A 22 20.89 8.75 24.45
CA PRO A 22 21.10 10.03 25.09
C PRO A 22 21.78 10.97 24.09
N ILE A 23 20.99 11.82 23.43
CA ILE A 23 21.48 12.92 22.60
C ILE A 23 22.42 13.84 23.42
N ARG A 24 22.34 13.78 24.75
CA ARG A 24 23.25 14.44 25.68
C ARG A 24 24.74 14.15 25.41
N ARG A 25 25.12 13.02 24.80
CA ARG A 25 26.55 12.76 24.49
C ARG A 25 27.05 13.31 23.16
N ILE A 26 26.17 13.64 22.21
CA ILE A 26 26.61 14.14 20.88
C ILE A 26 26.79 15.67 20.88
N LEU A 27 26.28 16.38 21.89
CA LEU A 27 26.33 17.85 21.96
C LEU A 27 27.34 18.42 22.98
N ASN A 28 28.09 17.59 23.71
CA ASN A 28 29.11 18.04 24.66
C ASN A 28 30.52 18.03 24.06
N TYR A 29 30.69 18.59 22.86
CA TYR A 29 32.02 18.94 22.37
C TYR A 29 32.37 20.33 22.93
N ASN A 30 33.08 20.36 24.07
CA ASN A 30 33.61 21.56 24.73
C ASN A 30 34.88 22.05 24.01
N SER A 31 34.84 22.27 22.70
CA SER A 31 35.82 23.12 22.03
C SER A 31 35.34 24.56 22.17
N GLY A 32 36.20 25.48 22.61
CA GLY A 32 35.89 26.90 22.92
C GLY A 32 35.51 27.76 21.71
N ASP A 33 34.68 27.23 20.81
CA ASP A 33 34.19 27.86 19.60
C ASP A 33 32.66 27.97 19.70
N ASP A 34 32.20 28.71 20.72
CA ASP A 34 30.77 28.97 20.92
C ASP A 34 30.19 29.83 19.77
N ASP A 35 31.04 30.51 19.00
CA ASP A 35 30.67 31.37 17.85
C ASP A 35 30.08 30.57 16.66
N LEU A 36 30.35 29.25 16.56
CA LEU A 36 29.78 28.41 15.51
C LEU A 36 28.43 27.79 15.87
N ARG A 37 27.91 28.03 17.07
CA ARG A 37 26.68 27.38 17.53
C ARG A 37 25.46 28.25 17.23
N VAL A 38 24.52 27.70 16.47
CA VAL A 38 23.26 28.36 16.13
C VAL A 38 22.08 27.69 16.84
N ILE A 39 21.06 28.48 17.17
CA ILE A 39 19.81 27.98 17.74
C ILE A 39 18.77 27.92 16.62
N ILE A 40 18.36 26.71 16.28
CA ILE A 40 17.29 26.44 15.33
C ILE A 40 16.02 26.08 16.10
N ARG A 41 14.91 26.76 15.83
CA ARG A 41 13.59 26.46 16.38
C ARG A 41 12.74 25.71 15.36
N VAL A 42 12.25 24.52 15.72
CA VAL A 42 11.28 23.74 14.93
C VAL A 42 10.09 23.43 15.83
N GLN A 43 8.91 23.92 15.46
CA GLN A 43 7.74 23.96 16.34
C GLN A 43 8.11 24.63 17.68
N ASN A 44 7.79 24.00 18.82
CA ASN A 44 8.09 24.48 20.17
C ASN A 44 9.45 24.01 20.69
N MET A 45 10.27 23.34 19.86
CA MET A 45 11.56 22.80 20.27
C MET A 45 12.72 23.66 19.74
N ARG A 46 13.76 23.84 20.56
CA ARG A 46 15.02 24.50 20.20
C ARG A 46 16.13 23.47 20.09
N PHE A 47 16.92 23.58 19.04
CA PHE A 47 18.06 22.72 18.73
C PHE A 47 19.32 23.59 18.66
N LYS A 48 20.30 23.32 19.51
CA LYS A 48 21.63 23.94 19.44
C LYS A 48 22.49 23.09 18.52
N VAL A 49 22.89 23.63 17.36
CA VAL A 49 23.56 22.90 16.28
C VAL A 49 24.83 23.62 15.86
N ASN A 50 25.85 22.86 15.44
CA ASN A 50 27.05 23.43 14.84
C ASN A 50 26.78 23.87 13.39
N ALA A 51 26.86 25.18 13.13
CA ALA A 51 26.60 25.77 11.83
C ALA A 51 27.56 25.28 10.75
N SER A 52 28.81 24.95 11.08
CA SER A 52 29.80 24.53 10.10
C SER A 52 29.39 23.22 9.40
N ILE A 53 28.89 22.25 10.17
CA ILE A 53 28.44 20.95 9.66
C ILE A 53 27.25 21.12 8.70
N LEU A 54 26.28 21.97 9.09
CA LEU A 54 25.12 22.25 8.24
C LEU A 54 25.51 22.99 6.95
N ARG A 55 26.41 23.99 7.04
CA ARG A 55 26.92 24.74 5.87
C ARG A 55 27.72 23.86 4.92
N ALA A 56 28.51 22.94 5.45
CA ALA A 56 29.35 22.05 4.66
C ALA A 56 28.52 21.06 3.83
N GLY A 57 27.43 20.55 4.39
CA GLY A 57 26.60 19.55 3.71
C GLY A 57 25.40 20.09 2.92
N SER A 58 25.10 21.40 3.01
CA SER A 58 23.90 21.98 2.39
C SER A 58 24.09 23.45 1.98
N SER A 59 23.86 23.71 0.70
CA SER A 59 23.69 25.05 0.08
C SER A 59 22.56 25.84 0.75
N VAL A 60 21.44 25.18 1.02
CA VAL A 60 20.24 25.77 1.62
C VAL A 60 20.54 26.24 3.04
N PHE A 61 21.17 25.41 3.86
CA PHE A 61 21.60 25.84 5.19
C PHE A 61 22.68 26.92 5.12
N LYS A 62 23.58 26.90 4.13
CA LYS A 62 24.52 27.99 3.91
C LYS A 62 23.83 29.34 3.64
N ALA A 63 22.68 29.34 2.97
CA ALA A 63 21.88 30.55 2.77
C ALA A 63 21.10 30.95 4.04
N ILE A 64 20.41 30.00 4.67
CA ILE A 64 19.65 30.24 5.90
C ILE A 64 20.55 30.76 7.03
N LEU A 65 21.77 30.22 7.17
CA LEU A 65 22.70 30.61 8.23
C LEU A 65 23.44 31.93 7.95
N LYS A 66 23.07 32.66 6.89
CA LYS A 66 23.52 34.04 6.63
C LYS A 66 22.53 35.09 7.11
N SER A 67 21.25 34.75 7.28
CA SER A 67 20.32 35.66 7.96
C SER A 67 20.74 35.71 9.42
N ASN A 68 21.06 36.88 9.95
CA ASN A 68 21.48 37.10 11.36
C ASN A 68 20.32 36.89 12.37
N ASP A 69 19.31 36.09 12.01
CA ASP A 69 18.15 35.81 12.82
C ASP A 69 18.49 34.75 13.88
N SER A 70 18.17 35.05 15.14
CA SER A 70 18.34 34.12 16.26
C SER A 70 17.09 34.15 17.16
N PRO A 71 16.32 33.05 17.27
CA PRO A 71 16.55 31.74 16.66
C PRO A 71 16.09 31.66 15.19
N ILE A 72 16.76 30.82 14.40
CA ILE A 72 16.34 30.47 13.04
C ILE A 72 15.09 29.59 13.13
N VAL A 73 13.97 30.05 12.59
CA VAL A 73 12.69 29.32 12.66
C VAL A 73 12.47 28.51 11.39
N LEU A 74 12.40 27.18 11.51
CA LEU A 74 12.07 26.31 10.37
C LEU A 74 10.65 25.77 10.52
N SER A 75 9.89 25.81 9.42
CA SER A 75 8.49 25.38 9.36
C SER A 75 8.29 24.17 8.42
N GLY A 76 7.10 23.56 8.48
CA GLY A 76 6.68 22.48 7.58
C GLY A 76 7.23 21.09 7.87
N HIS A 77 7.73 20.85 9.09
CA HIS A 77 8.13 19.52 9.57
C HIS A 77 8.06 19.47 11.10
N THR A 78 7.98 18.26 11.64
CA THR A 78 7.92 18.03 13.09
C THR A 78 9.31 18.10 13.72
N ALA A 79 9.35 18.41 15.01
CA ALA A 79 10.59 18.35 15.79
C ALA A 79 11.22 16.94 15.81
N SER A 80 10.39 15.88 15.74
CA SER A 80 10.87 14.49 15.66
C SER A 80 11.58 14.20 14.34
N GLN A 81 11.00 14.63 13.20
CA GLN A 81 11.65 14.53 11.89
C GLN A 81 12.98 15.29 11.88
N PHE A 82 13.00 16.53 12.39
CA PHE A 82 14.23 17.33 12.44
C PHE A 82 15.31 16.68 13.30
N ARG A 83 14.93 16.11 14.45
CA ARG A 83 15.85 15.35 15.31
C ARG A 83 16.45 14.14 14.59
N ALA A 84 15.63 13.38 13.84
CA ALA A 84 16.12 12.26 13.05
C ALA A 84 17.13 12.71 11.99
N PHE A 85 16.87 13.82 11.31
CA PHE A 85 17.77 14.42 10.34
C PHE A 85 19.09 14.89 10.99
N LEU A 86 19.03 15.67 12.07
CA LEU A 86 20.22 16.12 12.78
C LEU A 86 21.07 14.96 13.29
N TRP A 87 20.43 13.91 13.80
CA TRP A 87 21.15 12.69 14.19
C TRP A 87 21.94 12.11 13.01
N ALA A 88 21.36 12.03 11.81
CA ALA A 88 22.05 11.51 10.63
C ALA A 88 23.19 12.44 10.17
N VAL A 89 23.00 13.76 10.27
CA VAL A 89 24.05 14.75 10.00
C VAL A 89 25.26 14.55 10.93
N HIS A 90 25.03 14.28 12.20
CA HIS A 90 26.09 14.13 13.21
C HIS A 90 26.68 12.71 13.32
N ALA A 91 25.95 11.67 12.89
CA ALA A 91 26.39 10.28 12.97
C ALA A 91 27.34 9.94 11.81
N GLN A 92 28.55 10.51 11.80
CA GLN A 92 29.60 10.17 10.84
C GLN A 92 30.65 9.26 11.49
N PRO A 93 30.99 8.10 10.89
CA PRO A 93 30.43 7.55 9.64
C PRO A 93 28.97 7.09 9.80
N LEU A 94 28.19 7.18 8.71
CA LEU A 94 26.78 6.79 8.72
C LEU A 94 26.61 5.32 9.05
N PRO A 95 25.70 4.96 9.99
CA PRO A 95 25.43 3.56 10.30
C PRO A 95 24.74 2.85 9.12
N SER A 96 24.77 1.52 9.16
CA SER A 96 23.99 0.70 8.23
C SER A 96 22.51 1.06 8.31
N ALA A 97 21.92 1.50 7.20
CA ALA A 97 20.51 1.87 7.13
C ALA A 97 19.57 0.69 7.44
N LYS A 98 20.02 -0.56 7.28
CA LYS A 98 19.25 -1.76 7.62
C LYS A 98 18.88 -1.86 9.11
N ASN A 99 19.66 -1.20 9.97
CA ASN A 99 19.46 -1.23 11.42
C ASN A 99 18.55 -0.08 11.91
N LEU A 100 18.00 0.71 11.00
CA LEU A 100 17.16 1.85 11.33
C LEU A 100 15.71 1.54 11.03
N GLU A 101 14.86 2.12 11.88
CA GLU A 101 13.43 2.12 11.65
C GLU A 101 13.09 2.86 10.35
N LEU A 102 12.24 2.26 9.52
CA LEU A 102 11.83 2.81 8.23
C LEU A 102 11.23 4.22 8.35
N ALA A 103 10.43 4.48 9.39
CA ALA A 103 9.83 5.80 9.64
C ALA A 103 10.89 6.89 9.89
N ARG A 104 11.99 6.54 10.57
CA ARG A 104 13.13 7.42 10.81
C ARG A 104 13.90 7.69 9.51
N LEU A 105 14.14 6.66 8.71
CA LEU A 105 14.77 6.81 7.39
C LEU A 105 13.97 7.71 6.45
N CYS A 106 12.64 7.55 6.40
CA CYS A 106 11.77 8.43 5.64
C CYS A 106 11.93 9.89 6.09
N SER A 107 12.05 10.12 7.41
CA SER A 107 12.22 11.47 7.96
C SER A 107 13.56 12.09 7.56
N VAL A 108 14.62 11.29 7.52
CA VAL A 108 15.93 11.74 7.03
C VAL A 108 15.86 12.03 5.53
N ALA A 109 15.26 11.16 4.73
CA ALA A 109 15.13 11.36 3.28
C ALA A 109 14.33 12.63 2.93
N GLU A 110 13.19 12.85 3.58
CA GLU A 110 12.34 14.04 3.39
C GLU A 110 13.12 15.34 3.63
N LEU A 111 13.85 15.42 4.75
CA LEU A 111 14.60 16.62 5.10
C LEU A 111 15.93 16.74 4.33
N ALA A 112 16.58 15.62 4.00
CA ALA A 112 17.75 15.62 3.14
C ALA A 112 17.40 16.10 1.73
N PHE A 113 16.22 15.76 1.20
CA PHE A 113 15.73 16.35 -0.04
C PHE A 113 15.48 17.86 0.13
N LYS A 114 14.70 18.25 1.14
CA LYS A 114 14.30 19.65 1.39
C LYS A 114 15.50 20.59 1.55
N TYR A 115 16.54 20.13 2.22
CA TYR A 115 17.74 20.92 2.49
C TYR A 115 18.92 20.55 1.58
N GLU A 116 18.69 19.83 0.48
CA GLU A 116 19.72 19.50 -0.52
C GLU A 116 20.97 18.81 0.06
N PHE A 117 20.79 17.97 1.08
CA PHE A 117 21.88 17.27 1.75
C PHE A 117 22.24 15.97 1.01
N ASN A 118 22.99 16.09 -0.10
CA ASN A 118 23.18 15.03 -1.10
C ASN A 118 23.70 13.69 -0.55
N SER A 119 24.65 13.70 0.40
CA SER A 119 25.16 12.47 1.01
C SER A 119 24.07 11.71 1.77
N LEU A 120 23.25 12.42 2.54
CA LEU A 120 22.11 11.83 3.26
C LEU A 120 20.99 11.42 2.32
N LYS A 121 20.78 12.14 1.21
CA LYS A 121 19.81 11.75 0.17
C LYS A 121 20.13 10.36 -0.38
N LEU A 122 21.37 10.16 -0.83
CA LEU A 122 21.82 8.89 -1.40
C LEU A 122 21.76 7.75 -0.37
N TRP A 123 22.28 8.00 0.83
CA TRP A 123 22.28 6.99 1.90
C TRP A 123 20.88 6.59 2.34
N SER A 124 19.99 7.55 2.59
CA SER A 124 18.64 7.27 3.09
C SER A 124 17.78 6.57 2.05
N MET A 125 17.84 6.99 0.79
CA MET A 125 17.10 6.33 -0.29
C MET A 125 17.63 4.92 -0.58
N GLY A 126 18.95 4.71 -0.61
CA GLY A 126 19.52 3.37 -0.74
C GLY A 126 19.09 2.45 0.41
N GLY A 127 19.03 2.97 1.64
CA GLY A 127 18.50 2.28 2.80
C GLY A 127 17.03 1.91 2.68
N ILE A 128 16.19 2.87 2.28
CA ILE A 128 14.75 2.67 2.05
C ILE A 128 14.52 1.58 1.00
N THR A 129 15.16 1.68 -0.17
CA THR A 129 15.01 0.69 -1.24
C THR A 129 15.43 -0.71 -0.78
N THR A 130 16.52 -0.80 -0.02
CA THR A 130 16.97 -2.07 0.57
C THR A 130 15.94 -2.67 1.53
N LEU A 131 15.37 -1.87 2.45
CA LEU A 131 14.39 -2.33 3.42
C LEU A 131 13.04 -2.69 2.78
N VAL A 132 12.59 -1.90 1.81
CA VAL A 132 11.33 -2.13 1.09
C VAL A 132 11.40 -3.41 0.25
N ASN A 133 12.56 -3.73 -0.33
CA ASN A 133 12.73 -4.92 -1.17
C ASN A 133 13.22 -6.16 -0.41
N ALA A 134 13.53 -6.06 0.88
CA ALA A 134 13.90 -7.19 1.70
C ALA A 134 12.76 -8.22 1.81
N PRO A 135 13.05 -9.54 1.87
CA PRO A 135 12.03 -10.57 2.12
C PRO A 135 11.25 -10.34 3.42
N THR A 136 11.94 -9.87 4.46
CA THR A 136 11.39 -9.50 5.77
C THR A 136 11.13 -8.00 5.85
N THR A 137 10.48 -7.43 4.82
CA THR A 137 10.22 -5.99 4.75
C THR A 137 9.40 -5.48 5.95
N PRO A 138 9.75 -4.32 6.54
CA PRO A 138 8.95 -3.70 7.60
C PRO A 138 7.56 -3.26 7.11
N LEU A 139 7.32 -3.21 5.80
CA LEU A 139 6.02 -2.87 5.23
C LEU A 139 4.91 -3.89 5.54
N ARG A 140 5.27 -5.11 5.95
CA ARG A 140 4.30 -6.13 6.35
C ARG A 140 3.41 -5.67 7.52
N THR A 141 3.94 -4.87 8.43
CA THR A 141 3.22 -4.37 9.61
C THR A 141 3.08 -2.84 9.64
N ALA A 142 3.67 -2.14 8.67
CA ALA A 142 3.65 -0.68 8.64
C ALA A 142 2.23 -0.09 8.48
N PRO A 143 1.89 1.00 9.17
CA PRO A 143 0.61 1.70 8.98
C PRO A 143 0.54 2.43 7.63
N SER A 144 -0.66 2.85 7.20
CA SER A 144 -0.90 3.50 5.91
C SER A 144 -0.07 4.78 5.70
N ASP A 145 0.23 5.54 6.75
CA ASP A 145 1.04 6.76 6.66
C ASP A 145 2.47 6.49 6.17
N ILE A 146 3.05 5.33 6.50
CA ILE A 146 4.37 4.94 5.99
C ILE A 146 4.31 4.70 4.49
N PHE A 147 3.27 4.04 3.99
CA PHE A 147 3.08 3.84 2.55
C PHE A 147 2.88 5.18 1.82
N VAL A 148 2.05 6.09 2.38
CA VAL A 148 1.85 7.45 1.86
C VAL A 148 3.20 8.18 1.73
N ARG A 149 4.01 8.17 2.80
CA ARG A 149 5.33 8.83 2.83
C ARG A 149 6.30 8.23 1.82
N LEU A 150 6.34 6.90 1.71
CA LEU A 150 7.21 6.22 0.77
C LEU A 150 6.83 6.47 -0.68
N THR A 151 5.53 6.44 -1.02
CA THR A 151 5.06 6.77 -2.37
C THR A 151 5.43 8.21 -2.74
N ARG A 152 5.24 9.16 -1.80
CA ARG A 152 5.67 10.55 -1.99
C ARG A 152 7.17 10.67 -2.19
N LEU A 153 7.98 9.98 -1.39
CA LEU A 153 9.44 9.96 -1.52
C LEU A 153 9.88 9.36 -2.86
N ALA A 154 9.33 8.21 -3.25
CA ALA A 154 9.61 7.59 -4.53
C ALA A 154 9.32 8.55 -5.69
N ARG A 155 8.19 9.28 -5.64
CA ARG A 155 7.86 10.30 -6.64
C ARG A 155 8.81 11.49 -6.61
N LEU A 156 9.12 12.01 -5.42
CA LEU A 156 10.00 13.15 -5.21
C LEU A 156 11.42 12.90 -5.76
N TYR A 157 11.91 11.67 -5.58
CA TYR A 157 13.21 11.22 -6.08
C TYR A 157 13.17 10.61 -7.48
N ARG A 158 11.98 10.51 -8.09
CA ARG A 158 11.76 9.88 -9.41
C ARG A 158 12.23 8.42 -9.47
N ASP A 159 12.11 7.70 -8.35
CA ASP A 159 12.43 6.28 -8.24
C ASP A 159 11.19 5.43 -8.57
N THR A 160 11.08 5.01 -9.83
CA THR A 160 9.93 4.24 -10.33
C THR A 160 9.87 2.82 -9.79
N ASP A 161 11.03 2.21 -9.53
CA ASP A 161 11.09 0.84 -9.02
C ASP A 161 10.69 0.79 -7.55
N LEU A 162 11.15 1.74 -6.73
CA LEU A 162 10.67 1.90 -5.37
C LEU A 162 9.16 2.16 -5.36
N SER A 163 8.66 3.05 -6.22
CA SER A 163 7.24 3.34 -6.33
C SER A 163 6.43 2.07 -6.63
N ARG A 164 6.85 1.27 -7.62
CA ARG A 164 6.21 -0.01 -7.95
C ARG A 164 6.25 -0.99 -6.77
N SER A 165 7.40 -1.14 -6.12
CA SER A 165 7.55 -2.04 -4.96
C SER A 165 6.66 -1.66 -3.77
N VAL A 166 6.51 -0.35 -3.51
CA VAL A 166 5.63 0.16 -2.45
C VAL A 166 4.18 -0.10 -2.82
N GLN A 167 3.77 0.20 -4.06
CA GLN A 167 2.41 -0.05 -4.56
C GLN A 167 2.02 -1.52 -4.46
N LEU A 168 2.85 -2.44 -4.93
CA LEU A 168 2.56 -3.89 -4.87
C LEU A 168 2.38 -4.37 -3.44
N LYS A 169 3.24 -3.92 -2.51
CA LYS A 169 3.11 -4.27 -1.08
C LYS A 169 1.89 -3.64 -0.44
N TRP A 170 1.54 -2.43 -0.83
CA TRP A 170 0.33 -1.77 -0.37
C TRP A 170 -0.88 -2.57 -0.81
N LEU A 171 -0.99 -2.86 -2.12
CA LEU A 171 -2.06 -3.65 -2.74
C LEU A 171 -2.29 -4.98 -2.03
N THR A 172 -1.23 -5.75 -1.78
CA THR A 172 -1.33 -7.01 -1.04
C THR A 172 -2.04 -6.82 0.30
N ARG A 173 -1.65 -5.79 1.06
CA ARG A 173 -2.25 -5.51 2.38
C ARG A 173 -3.68 -5.00 2.30
N ILE A 174 -4.04 -4.22 1.28
CA ILE A 174 -5.44 -3.79 1.11
C ILE A 174 -6.32 -4.98 0.72
N HIS A 175 -5.84 -5.86 -0.17
CA HIS A 175 -6.56 -7.07 -0.58
C HIS A 175 -6.73 -8.10 0.55
N TRP A 176 -5.81 -8.12 1.52
CA TRP A 176 -5.94 -8.89 2.75
C TRP A 176 -6.78 -8.21 3.83
N HIS A 177 -7.25 -6.99 3.58
CA HIS A 177 -7.97 -6.15 4.54
C HIS A 177 -7.15 -5.78 5.79
N ASP A 178 -5.82 -5.84 5.70
CA ASP A 178 -4.91 -5.43 6.78
C ASP A 178 -4.75 -3.91 6.85
N LEU A 179 -5.12 -3.19 5.79
CA LEU A 179 -5.08 -1.73 5.70
C LEU A 179 -6.36 -1.21 5.04
N PRO A 180 -6.86 -0.02 5.47
CA PRO A 180 -7.99 0.61 4.80
C PRO A 180 -7.61 1.06 3.38
N PRO A 181 -8.53 0.96 2.40
CA PRO A 181 -8.27 1.40 1.02
C PRO A 181 -8.26 2.92 0.86
N ALA A 182 -8.96 3.69 1.70
CA ALA A 182 -9.16 5.13 1.50
C ALA A 182 -7.85 5.95 1.41
N PRO A 183 -6.83 5.75 2.27
CA PRO A 183 -5.54 6.42 2.11
C PRO A 183 -4.83 6.07 0.78
N ALA A 184 -5.00 4.85 0.29
CA ALA A 184 -4.43 4.43 -0.99
C ALA A 184 -5.15 5.10 -2.17
N ILE A 185 -6.48 5.22 -2.12
CA ILE A 185 -7.27 5.97 -3.12
C ILE A 185 -6.78 7.40 -3.19
N ALA A 186 -6.73 8.10 -2.06
CA ALA A 186 -6.31 9.51 -2.03
C ALA A 186 -4.90 9.74 -2.59
N VAL A 187 -3.94 8.88 -2.25
CA VAL A 187 -2.56 8.98 -2.76
C VAL A 187 -2.46 8.60 -4.22
N ALA A 188 -3.16 7.54 -4.64
CA ALA A 188 -3.09 7.07 -6.01
C ALA A 188 -3.75 8.05 -6.97
N ASP A 189 -4.86 8.66 -6.57
CA ASP A 189 -5.53 9.73 -7.31
C ASP A 189 -4.61 10.96 -7.44
N ALA A 190 -4.03 11.44 -6.33
CA ALA A 190 -3.14 12.60 -6.33
C ALA A 190 -1.85 12.43 -7.16
N TYR A 191 -1.41 11.20 -7.41
CA TYR A 191 -0.17 10.91 -8.14
C TYR A 191 -0.38 10.11 -9.44
N ASP A 192 -1.62 9.97 -9.91
CA ASP A 192 -1.99 9.22 -11.11
C ASP A 192 -1.43 7.77 -11.11
N LEU A 193 -1.55 7.07 -9.98
CA LEU A 193 -1.13 5.69 -9.81
C LEU A 193 -2.29 4.75 -10.16
N ARG A 194 -2.71 4.76 -11.44
CA ARG A 194 -3.93 4.09 -11.93
C ARG A 194 -4.09 2.64 -11.43
N HIS A 195 -3.01 1.85 -11.44
CA HIS A 195 -3.04 0.46 -10.97
C HIS A 195 -3.33 0.35 -9.46
N LEU A 196 -2.73 1.18 -8.61
CA LEU A 196 -3.07 1.22 -7.18
C LEU A 196 -4.51 1.71 -6.98
N LEU A 197 -4.92 2.72 -7.74
CA LEU A 197 -6.22 3.38 -7.62
C LEU A 197 -7.38 2.41 -7.92
N CYS A 198 -7.36 1.73 -9.07
CA CYS A 198 -8.46 0.83 -9.47
C CYS A 198 -8.65 -0.34 -8.51
N HIS A 199 -7.55 -0.91 -7.99
CA HIS A 199 -7.62 -1.97 -6.98
C HIS A 199 -8.08 -1.44 -5.62
N ALA A 200 -7.66 -0.26 -5.20
CA ALA A 200 -8.13 0.33 -3.94
C ALA A 200 -9.64 0.63 -3.99
N TYR A 201 -10.14 1.12 -5.13
CA TYR A 201 -11.58 1.23 -5.36
C TYR A 201 -12.29 -0.11 -5.36
N TYR A 202 -11.73 -1.15 -5.98
CA TYR A 202 -12.29 -2.49 -5.95
C TYR A 202 -12.47 -3.02 -4.52
N VAL A 203 -11.44 -2.89 -3.68
CA VAL A 203 -11.52 -3.32 -2.28
C VAL A 203 -12.54 -2.48 -1.51
N TYR A 204 -12.55 -1.15 -1.69
CA TYR A 204 -13.55 -0.29 -1.06
C TYR A 204 -14.98 -0.65 -1.50
N LEU A 205 -15.20 -0.84 -2.80
CA LEU A 205 -16.47 -1.26 -3.37
C LEU A 205 -16.98 -2.54 -2.72
N ALA A 206 -16.13 -3.55 -2.55
CA ALA A 206 -16.52 -4.80 -1.90
C ALA A 206 -17.06 -4.58 -0.47
N THR A 207 -16.54 -3.59 0.27
CA THR A 207 -17.04 -3.25 1.61
C THR A 207 -18.38 -2.52 1.61
N VAL A 208 -18.62 -1.65 0.62
CA VAL A 208 -19.84 -0.82 0.54
C VAL A 208 -20.93 -1.43 -0.35
N ALA A 209 -20.63 -2.48 -1.10
CA ALA A 209 -21.54 -3.12 -2.05
C ALA A 209 -22.93 -3.47 -1.48
N PRO A 210 -23.08 -3.99 -0.24
CA PRO A 210 -24.40 -4.26 0.32
C PRO A 210 -25.28 -3.01 0.46
N ARG A 211 -24.68 -1.84 0.69
CA ARG A 211 -25.40 -0.56 0.79
C ARG A 211 -25.82 -0.08 -0.60
N VAL A 212 -24.89 -0.12 -1.55
CA VAL A 212 -25.15 0.28 -2.95
C VAL A 212 -26.26 -0.58 -3.56
N ALA A 213 -26.25 -1.89 -3.29
CA ALA A 213 -27.30 -2.82 -3.74
C ALA A 213 -28.70 -2.47 -3.23
N ARG A 214 -28.81 -1.82 -2.07
CA ARG A 214 -30.09 -1.34 -1.50
C ARG A 214 -30.46 0.07 -1.97
N GLY A 215 -29.74 0.62 -2.95
CA GLY A 215 -29.90 2.01 -3.40
C GLY A 215 -29.49 3.05 -2.34
N GLN A 216 -28.80 2.64 -1.27
CA GLN A 216 -28.36 3.57 -0.24
C GLN A 216 -27.16 4.38 -0.74
N PRO A 217 -27.07 5.68 -0.41
CA PRO A 217 -25.89 6.45 -0.72
C PRO A 217 -24.68 5.87 0.03
N ILE A 218 -23.52 5.86 -0.64
CA ILE A 218 -22.21 5.78 -0.01
C ILE A 218 -22.12 7.06 0.83
N GLY A 219 -22.44 6.94 2.14
CA GLY A 219 -23.03 8.01 2.95
C GLY A 219 -22.14 9.22 3.21
N ALA A 220 -22.67 10.20 3.95
CA ALA A 220 -21.95 11.40 4.36
C ALA A 220 -20.65 11.11 5.14
N ASP A 221 -20.58 9.96 5.82
CA ASP A 221 -19.39 9.51 6.55
C ASP A 221 -18.35 8.83 5.66
N SER A 222 -18.54 8.82 4.33
CA SER A 222 -17.55 8.26 3.42
C SER A 222 -16.25 9.07 3.48
N PRO A 223 -15.08 8.41 3.60
CA PRO A 223 -13.81 9.11 3.53
C PRO A 223 -13.43 9.54 2.10
N LEU A 224 -14.28 9.26 1.11
CA LEU A 224 -14.04 9.54 -0.30
C LEU A 224 -14.74 10.82 -0.74
N THR A 225 -14.16 11.51 -1.72
CA THR A 225 -14.79 12.68 -2.35
C THR A 225 -16.03 12.27 -3.17
N PRO A 226 -16.90 13.22 -3.57
CA PRO A 226 -18.03 12.92 -4.45
C PRO A 226 -17.63 12.25 -5.77
N ASP A 227 -16.56 12.72 -6.41
CA ASP A 227 -16.05 12.16 -7.67
C ASP A 227 -15.53 10.73 -7.47
N GLN A 228 -14.77 10.51 -6.40
CA GLN A 228 -14.30 9.17 -6.02
C GLN A 228 -15.48 8.21 -5.75
N ASN A 229 -16.55 8.70 -5.13
CA ASN A 229 -17.77 7.91 -4.92
C ASN A 229 -18.52 7.62 -6.24
N LEU A 230 -18.45 8.51 -7.24
CA LEU A 230 -18.99 8.26 -8.57
C LEU A 230 -18.24 7.10 -9.24
N HIS A 231 -16.91 7.10 -9.24
CA HIS A 231 -16.10 5.99 -9.77
C HIS A 231 -16.47 4.65 -9.12
N VAL A 232 -16.64 4.61 -7.80
CA VAL A 232 -17.08 3.39 -7.07
C VAL A 232 -18.44 2.89 -7.56
N ARG A 233 -19.39 3.80 -7.86
CA ARG A 233 -20.71 3.42 -8.41
C ARG A 233 -20.61 2.90 -9.85
N CYS A 234 -19.79 3.54 -10.69
CA CYS A 234 -19.50 3.03 -12.04
C CYS A 234 -18.94 1.60 -11.96
N GLY A 235 -17.97 1.39 -11.07
CA GLY A 235 -17.41 0.08 -10.74
C GLY A 235 -18.46 -0.94 -10.31
N TYR A 236 -19.39 -0.56 -9.43
CA TYR A 236 -20.48 -1.43 -8.98
C TYR A 236 -21.29 -1.98 -10.16
N TYR A 237 -21.80 -1.10 -11.02
CA TYR A 237 -22.68 -1.53 -12.12
C TYR A 237 -21.90 -2.28 -13.21
N SER A 238 -20.68 -1.83 -13.52
CA SER A 238 -19.83 -2.46 -14.52
C SER A 238 -19.42 -3.89 -14.10
N LEU A 239 -18.96 -4.07 -12.86
CA LEU A 239 -18.61 -5.40 -12.34
C LEU A 239 -19.84 -6.31 -12.14
N LEU A 240 -20.99 -5.75 -11.77
CA LEU A 240 -22.23 -6.51 -11.70
C LEU A 240 -22.66 -7.02 -13.08
N ALA A 241 -22.52 -6.21 -14.12
CA ALA A 241 -22.77 -6.62 -15.50
C ALA A 241 -21.79 -7.70 -15.95
N ALA A 242 -20.49 -7.54 -15.65
CA ALA A 242 -19.48 -8.56 -15.91
C ALA A 242 -19.78 -9.89 -15.20
N TRP A 243 -20.21 -9.85 -13.94
CA TRP A 243 -20.64 -11.05 -13.21
C TRP A 243 -21.84 -11.72 -13.88
N ARG A 244 -22.88 -10.97 -14.26
CA ARG A 244 -24.06 -11.50 -14.97
C ARG A 244 -23.68 -12.14 -16.30
N HIS A 245 -22.71 -11.60 -17.02
CA HIS A 245 -22.21 -12.21 -18.25
C HIS A 245 -21.54 -13.56 -17.98
N LEU A 246 -20.72 -13.67 -16.92
CA LEU A 246 -20.15 -14.95 -16.49
C LEU A 246 -21.22 -15.97 -16.06
N GLN A 247 -22.36 -15.50 -15.55
CA GLN A 247 -23.51 -16.35 -15.21
C GLN A 247 -24.21 -16.93 -16.44
N ALA A 248 -24.08 -16.32 -17.61
CA ALA A 248 -24.77 -16.76 -18.82
C ALA A 248 -24.16 -18.02 -19.44
N GLY A 249 -22.88 -18.34 -19.18
CA GLY A 249 -22.23 -19.51 -19.74
C GLY A 249 -20.87 -19.80 -19.14
N ALA A 250 -20.43 -21.05 -19.20
CA ALA A 250 -19.11 -21.44 -18.74
C ALA A 250 -18.01 -20.87 -19.64
N LEU A 251 -16.84 -20.64 -19.05
CA LEU A 251 -15.67 -20.22 -19.81
C LEU A 251 -15.24 -21.33 -20.76
N ALA A 252 -15.01 -20.97 -22.03
CA ALA A 252 -14.45 -21.87 -23.01
C ALA A 252 -12.96 -22.16 -22.71
N PHE A 253 -12.52 -23.38 -23.03
CA PHE A 253 -11.13 -23.80 -22.91
C PHE A 253 -10.76 -24.73 -24.07
N SER A 254 -9.47 -24.76 -24.42
CA SER A 254 -8.96 -25.57 -25.54
C SER A 254 -8.87 -27.06 -25.16
N PRO A 255 -9.04 -27.99 -26.12
CA PRO A 255 -8.77 -29.39 -25.87
C PRO A 255 -7.28 -29.62 -25.56
N ALA A 256 -7.00 -30.44 -24.55
CA ALA A 256 -5.65 -30.90 -24.30
C ALA A 256 -5.14 -31.80 -25.44
N ALA A 257 -3.83 -31.85 -25.67
CA ALA A 257 -3.23 -32.63 -26.76
C ALA A 257 -3.57 -34.14 -26.72
N SER A 258 -3.83 -34.68 -25.53
CA SER A 258 -4.24 -36.09 -25.33
C SER A 258 -5.74 -36.33 -25.45
N CYS A 259 -6.54 -35.28 -25.64
CA CYS A 259 -8.00 -35.37 -25.66
C CYS A 259 -8.52 -35.45 -27.10
N THR A 260 -9.16 -36.56 -27.45
CA THR A 260 -9.84 -36.72 -28.75
C THR A 260 -11.07 -35.81 -28.82
N ALA A 261 -11.53 -35.47 -30.03
CA ALA A 261 -12.72 -34.63 -30.22
C ALA A 261 -13.96 -35.15 -29.45
N GLN A 262 -14.21 -36.46 -29.48
CA GLN A 262 -15.34 -37.08 -28.78
C GLN A 262 -15.19 -37.01 -27.26
N SER A 263 -13.98 -37.24 -26.73
CA SER A 263 -13.73 -37.12 -25.28
C SER A 263 -13.77 -35.66 -24.81
N HIS A 264 -13.35 -34.71 -25.64
CA HIS A 264 -13.44 -33.29 -25.35
C HIS A 264 -14.89 -32.82 -25.29
N ALA A 265 -15.76 -33.28 -26.20
CA ALA A 265 -17.20 -33.01 -26.13
C ALA A 265 -17.81 -33.44 -24.78
N ARG A 266 -17.41 -34.62 -24.26
CA ARG A 266 -17.80 -35.07 -22.92
C ARG A 266 -17.26 -34.16 -21.81
N CYS A 267 -16.01 -33.71 -21.94
CA CYS A 267 -15.40 -32.77 -21.00
C CYS A 267 -16.17 -31.43 -20.95
N LEU A 268 -16.58 -30.91 -22.10
CA LEU A 268 -17.37 -29.67 -22.19
C LEU A 268 -18.74 -29.82 -21.53
N VAL A 269 -19.43 -30.95 -21.72
CA VAL A 269 -20.70 -31.23 -21.05
C VAL A 269 -20.52 -31.27 -19.53
N ALA A 270 -19.51 -31.99 -19.05
CA ALA A 270 -19.20 -32.07 -17.62
C ALA A 270 -18.85 -30.68 -17.04
N TRP A 271 -18.00 -29.92 -17.73
CA TRP A 271 -17.62 -28.57 -17.33
C TRP A 271 -18.81 -27.63 -17.23
N ASN A 272 -19.66 -27.57 -18.27
CA ASN A 272 -20.84 -26.72 -18.29
C ASN A 272 -21.81 -27.07 -17.14
N ALA A 273 -22.02 -28.36 -16.89
CA ALA A 273 -22.88 -28.81 -15.80
C ALA A 273 -22.34 -28.38 -14.42
N ARG A 274 -21.04 -28.59 -14.16
CA ARG A 274 -20.42 -28.21 -12.88
C ARG A 274 -20.29 -26.69 -12.73
N TRP A 275 -20.02 -25.96 -13.81
CA TRP A 275 -20.03 -24.50 -13.83
C TRP A 275 -21.39 -23.95 -13.40
N ALA A 276 -22.48 -24.45 -13.99
CA ALA A 276 -23.85 -24.03 -13.64
C ALA A 276 -24.17 -24.29 -12.16
N CYS A 277 -23.73 -25.43 -11.61
CA CYS A 277 -23.86 -25.71 -10.18
C CYS A 277 -23.06 -24.72 -9.31
N GLU A 278 -21.79 -24.49 -9.63
CA GLU A 278 -20.92 -23.64 -8.81
C GLU A 278 -21.29 -22.16 -8.90
N ILE A 279 -21.70 -21.67 -10.06
CA ILE A 279 -22.05 -20.26 -10.23
C ILE A 279 -23.39 -19.90 -9.58
N GLY A 280 -24.28 -20.89 -9.39
CA GLY A 280 -25.51 -20.78 -8.62
C GLY A 280 -25.33 -21.00 -7.12
N ARG A 281 -24.15 -21.45 -6.67
CA ARG A 281 -23.88 -21.71 -5.25
C ARG A 281 -23.98 -20.41 -4.45
N ALA A 282 -24.73 -20.45 -3.35
CA ALA A 282 -24.81 -19.33 -2.43
C ALA A 282 -23.41 -19.04 -1.83
N THR A 283 -23.04 -17.75 -1.80
CA THR A 283 -21.77 -17.29 -1.24
C THR A 283 -22.00 -16.01 -0.45
N ALA A 284 -21.22 -15.83 0.62
CA ALA A 284 -21.23 -14.60 1.42
C ALA A 284 -20.61 -13.41 0.69
N LEU A 285 -19.87 -13.64 -0.40
CA LEU A 285 -19.26 -12.59 -1.20
C LEU A 285 -20.32 -11.77 -1.94
N ALA A 286 -20.14 -10.45 -2.03
CA ALA A 286 -21.02 -9.61 -2.84
C ALA A 286 -20.92 -10.00 -4.33
N PRO A 287 -22.00 -9.88 -5.15
CA PRO A 287 -21.95 -10.17 -6.59
C PRO A 287 -20.87 -9.41 -7.36
N VAL A 288 -20.50 -8.21 -6.89
CA VAL A 288 -19.46 -7.37 -7.49
C VAL A 288 -18.03 -7.77 -7.11
N ASP A 289 -17.84 -8.65 -6.11
CA ASP A 289 -16.52 -9.18 -5.73
C ASP A 289 -16.12 -10.34 -6.68
N VAL A 290 -16.09 -10.03 -7.98
CA VAL A 290 -15.91 -11.00 -9.08
C VAL A 290 -14.59 -11.77 -8.95
N LEU A 291 -13.51 -11.09 -8.55
CA LEU A 291 -12.19 -11.72 -8.44
C LEU A 291 -12.15 -12.79 -7.35
N ARG A 292 -12.72 -12.51 -6.17
CA ARG A 292 -12.78 -13.52 -5.09
C ARG A 292 -13.79 -14.61 -5.38
N ARG A 293 -14.88 -14.32 -6.09
CA ARG A 293 -15.83 -15.33 -6.55
C ARG A 293 -15.18 -16.31 -7.53
N LEU A 294 -14.47 -15.81 -8.54
CA LEU A 294 -13.72 -16.66 -9.47
C LEU A 294 -12.64 -17.49 -8.76
N LEU A 295 -11.90 -16.91 -7.81
CA LEU A 295 -10.95 -17.67 -6.98
C LEU A 295 -11.62 -18.76 -6.14
N ALA A 296 -12.79 -18.49 -5.56
CA ALA A 296 -13.53 -19.49 -4.81
C ALA A 296 -14.03 -20.62 -5.73
N MET A 297 -14.56 -20.28 -6.91
CA MET A 297 -15.00 -21.24 -7.91
C MET A 297 -13.84 -22.12 -8.40
N GLU A 298 -12.69 -21.54 -8.71
CA GLU A 298 -11.47 -22.27 -9.11
C GLU A 298 -11.10 -23.33 -8.06
N ARG A 299 -11.02 -22.94 -6.79
CA ARG A 299 -10.69 -23.87 -5.68
C ARG A 299 -11.74 -24.97 -5.49
N HIS A 300 -13.02 -24.65 -5.62
CA HIS A 300 -14.08 -25.66 -5.51
C HIS A 300 -14.03 -26.66 -6.67
N LEU A 301 -13.88 -26.18 -7.91
CA LEU A 301 -13.80 -27.03 -9.11
C LEU A 301 -12.53 -27.87 -9.15
N GLU A 302 -11.41 -27.36 -8.62
CA GLU A 302 -10.18 -28.14 -8.43
C GLU A 302 -10.38 -29.31 -7.44
N GLY A 303 -11.20 -29.09 -6.40
CA GLY A 303 -11.57 -30.09 -5.40
C GLY A 303 -12.69 -31.06 -5.82
N ASP A 304 -13.45 -30.73 -6.87
CA ASP A 304 -14.69 -31.43 -7.24
C ASP A 304 -14.45 -32.84 -7.78
N ALA A 305 -14.87 -33.87 -7.02
CA ALA A 305 -14.70 -35.28 -7.35
C ALA A 305 -15.38 -35.68 -8.68
N VAL A 306 -16.61 -35.21 -8.91
CA VAL A 306 -17.38 -35.53 -10.13
C VAL A 306 -16.67 -34.97 -11.36
N LEU A 307 -16.12 -33.77 -11.25
CA LEU A 307 -15.31 -33.18 -12.32
C LEU A 307 -14.04 -34.00 -12.60
N LYS A 308 -13.38 -34.54 -11.55
CA LYS A 308 -12.19 -35.40 -11.72
C LYS A 308 -12.49 -36.71 -12.43
N GLU A 309 -13.67 -37.28 -12.21
CA GLU A 309 -14.10 -38.54 -12.83
C GLU A 309 -14.57 -38.32 -14.28
N CYS A 310 -15.23 -37.19 -14.55
CA CYS A 310 -15.86 -36.93 -15.84
C CYS A 310 -14.94 -36.21 -16.86
N MET A 311 -13.86 -35.58 -16.39
CA MET A 311 -12.91 -34.87 -17.26
C MET A 311 -11.51 -35.47 -17.17
N GLY A 312 -10.85 -35.60 -18.33
CA GLY A 312 -9.42 -35.91 -18.36
C GLY A 312 -8.60 -34.84 -17.64
N ALA A 313 -7.59 -35.25 -16.87
CA ALA A 313 -6.81 -34.36 -16.00
C ALA A 313 -6.24 -33.13 -16.74
N ALA A 314 -5.75 -33.32 -17.98
CA ALA A 314 -5.22 -32.23 -18.79
C ALA A 314 -6.30 -31.21 -19.22
N CYS A 315 -7.46 -31.67 -19.71
CA CYS A 315 -8.59 -30.78 -20.03
C CYS A 315 -9.10 -30.03 -18.79
N ARG A 316 -9.07 -30.65 -17.61
CA ARG A 316 -9.45 -29.98 -16.37
C ARG A 316 -8.47 -28.86 -16.03
N LEU A 317 -7.16 -29.07 -16.22
CA LEU A 317 -6.16 -28.01 -16.02
C LEU A 317 -6.38 -26.84 -16.98
N GLU A 318 -6.66 -27.10 -18.26
CA GLU A 318 -6.99 -26.04 -19.24
C GLU A 318 -8.26 -25.26 -18.84
N ALA A 319 -9.27 -25.94 -18.30
CA ALA A 319 -10.50 -25.30 -17.84
C ALA A 319 -10.29 -24.42 -16.59
N LEU A 320 -9.48 -24.89 -15.62
CA LEU A 320 -9.10 -24.10 -14.45
C LEU A 320 -8.22 -22.91 -14.83
N ASP A 321 -7.29 -23.11 -15.75
CA ASP A 321 -6.46 -22.05 -16.32
C ASP A 321 -7.30 -20.98 -17.03
N ALA A 322 -8.40 -21.36 -17.70
CA ALA A 322 -9.34 -20.39 -18.26
C ALA A 322 -9.99 -19.49 -17.18
N ILE A 323 -10.30 -20.03 -15.99
CA ILE A 323 -10.77 -19.21 -14.85
C ILE A 323 -9.66 -18.27 -14.38
N ALA A 324 -8.44 -18.78 -14.20
CA ALA A 324 -7.30 -17.99 -13.76
C ALA A 324 -6.98 -16.84 -14.73
N LYS A 325 -6.99 -17.12 -16.04
CA LYS A 325 -6.84 -16.14 -17.12
C LYS A 325 -7.96 -15.10 -17.07
N LYS A 326 -9.22 -15.51 -16.92
CA LYS A 326 -10.34 -14.55 -16.84
C LYS A 326 -10.24 -13.66 -15.60
N ARG A 327 -9.80 -14.21 -14.47
CA ARG A 327 -9.54 -13.42 -13.25
C ARG A 327 -8.41 -12.41 -13.48
N ALA A 328 -7.30 -12.83 -14.09
CA ALA A 328 -6.20 -11.94 -14.43
C ALA A 328 -6.66 -10.83 -15.39
N GLU A 329 -7.40 -11.18 -16.45
CA GLU A 329 -7.98 -10.22 -17.40
C GLU A 329 -8.84 -9.17 -16.68
N ILE A 330 -9.77 -9.57 -15.79
CA ILE A 330 -10.60 -8.61 -15.05
C ILE A 330 -9.75 -7.76 -14.11
N SER A 331 -8.75 -8.36 -13.45
CA SER A 331 -7.81 -7.66 -12.56
C SER A 331 -7.04 -6.57 -13.30
N ASP A 332 -6.45 -6.90 -14.44
CA ASP A 332 -5.65 -5.98 -15.26
C ASP A 332 -6.52 -4.88 -15.89
N ASN A 333 -7.78 -5.19 -16.17
CA ASN A 333 -8.76 -4.25 -16.73
C ASN A 333 -9.65 -3.57 -15.69
N LEU A 334 -9.32 -3.64 -14.38
CA LEU A 334 -10.14 -3.01 -13.33
C LEU A 334 -10.38 -1.52 -13.60
N HIS A 335 -9.39 -0.82 -14.12
CA HIS A 335 -9.48 0.62 -14.40
C HIS A 335 -10.65 0.97 -15.34
N HIS A 336 -10.96 0.13 -16.34
CA HIS A 336 -12.11 0.32 -17.22
C HIS A 336 -13.45 0.20 -16.50
N HIS A 337 -13.53 -0.59 -15.42
CA HIS A 337 -14.76 -0.71 -14.64
C HIS A 337 -15.04 0.55 -13.81
N PHE A 338 -14.01 1.28 -13.41
CA PHE A 338 -14.12 2.47 -12.55
C PHE A 338 -14.09 3.80 -13.31
N ASP A 339 -14.00 3.79 -14.64
CA ASP A 339 -13.92 5.00 -15.49
C ASP A 339 -12.69 5.88 -15.15
N LEU A 340 -11.48 5.28 -15.22
CA LEU A 340 -10.18 5.85 -14.82
C LEU A 340 -9.12 5.89 -15.93
#